data_AF-A0A955W577-F1
#
_entry.id   AF-A0A955W577-F1
#
_cell.length_a   1.000
_cell.length_b   1.000
_cell.length_c   1.000
_cell.angle_alpha   90.00
_cell.angle_beta   90.00
_cell.angle_gamma   90.00
#
_symmetry.space_group_name_H-M   'P 1'
#
loop_
_entity.id
_entity.type
_entity.pdbx_description
1 polymer ?
#
loop_
_entity_poly.entity_id
_entity_poly.type
_entity_poly.pdbx_seq_one_letter_code
_entity_poly.pdbx_strand_id
1 'polypeptide(L)'
;PGAHVQTDEEILAYWKQEGMSVYHPVGSAKMGAASDELAVVDEQLRVHGLTGLRVVDASIFPLVPSGNTHAPTVAMAERACDLILGKPLLAAADVAPVTARVASAEHGAVL
;
A
#
# COMPACT_ATOMS: atom_id res chain seq x y z
N PRO A 1 2.44 25.59 8.82
CA PRO A 1 2.40 26.91 8.12
C PRO A 1 1.95 28.12 8.98
N GLY A 2 1.03 27.95 9.95
CA GLY A 2 0.52 29.09 10.75
C GLY A 2 -0.56 29.90 10.01
N ALA A 3 -1.19 30.86 10.71
CA ALA A 3 -2.40 31.55 10.22
C ALA A 3 -2.20 32.57 9.08
N HIS A 4 -0.95 32.91 8.73
CA HIS A 4 -0.63 33.90 7.70
C HIS A 4 -0.46 33.29 6.30
N VAL A 5 -0.42 31.96 6.20
CA VAL A 5 -0.36 31.21 4.93
C VAL A 5 -1.79 30.87 4.54
N GLN A 6 -2.29 31.41 3.43
CA GLN A 6 -3.71 31.34 3.06
C GLN A 6 -3.95 30.87 1.61
N THR A 7 -3.04 31.15 0.67
CA THR A 7 -3.22 30.68 -0.72
C THR A 7 -2.65 29.29 -0.94
N ASP A 8 -3.15 28.59 -1.96
CA ASP A 8 -2.64 27.26 -2.34
C ASP A 8 -1.15 27.31 -2.66
N GLU A 9 -0.67 28.37 -3.31
CA GLU A 9 0.76 28.56 -3.59
C GLU A 9 1.59 28.67 -2.32
N GLU A 10 1.11 29.42 -1.31
CA GLU A 10 1.80 29.58 -0.03
C GLU A 10 1.82 28.25 0.76
N ILE A 11 0.70 27.51 0.75
CA ILE A 11 0.59 26.19 1.39
C ILE A 11 1.54 25.19 0.70
N LEU A 12 1.57 25.16 -0.63
CA LEU A 12 2.46 24.29 -1.41
C LEU A 12 3.93 24.64 -1.19
N ALA A 13 4.27 25.93 -1.10
CA ALA A 13 5.64 26.38 -0.82
C ALA A 13 6.11 25.89 0.56
N TYR A 14 5.25 25.99 1.57
CA TYR A 14 5.52 25.45 2.91
C TYR A 14 5.76 23.93 2.87
N TRP A 15 4.89 23.17 2.22
CA TRP A 15 5.04 21.71 2.14
C TRP A 15 6.27 21.25 1.36
N LYS A 16 6.72 22.01 0.37
CA LYS A 16 7.98 21.71 -0.34
C LYS A 16 9.21 21.84 0.57
N GLN A 17 9.17 22.71 1.58
CA GLN A 17 10.27 22.95 2.50
C GLN A 17 10.24 22.00 3.70
N GLU A 18 9.05 21.78 4.27
CA GLU A 18 8.87 21.06 5.54
C GLU A 18 8.35 19.62 5.37
N GLY A 19 7.97 19.24 4.15
CA GLY A 19 7.45 17.92 3.85
C GLY A 19 8.47 16.82 4.18
N MET A 20 8.04 15.83 4.94
CA MET A 20 8.87 14.69 5.33
C MET A 20 8.17 13.37 5.02
N SER A 21 8.98 12.34 4.82
CA SER A 21 8.46 10.97 4.77
C SER A 21 8.00 10.54 6.15
N VAL A 22 6.90 9.78 6.20
CA VAL A 22 6.47 9.05 7.39
C VAL A 22 7.06 7.62 7.45
N TYR A 23 8.12 7.36 6.68
CA TYR A 23 8.92 6.13 6.71
C TYR A 23 8.18 4.86 6.26
N HIS A 24 7.32 4.99 5.24
CA HIS A 24 6.59 3.86 4.64
C HIS A 24 6.98 3.60 3.16
N PRO A 25 8.28 3.41 2.82
CA PRO A 25 8.67 3.09 1.45
C PRO A 25 8.21 1.68 1.04
N VAL A 26 7.77 1.53 -0.21
CA VAL A 26 7.34 0.25 -0.82
C VAL A 26 7.68 0.23 -2.32
N GLY A 27 7.46 -0.91 -2.99
CA GLY A 27 7.35 -0.99 -4.44
C GLY A 27 8.65 -1.15 -5.23
N SER A 28 9.81 -1.14 -4.59
CA SER A 28 11.11 -1.34 -5.27
C SER A 28 11.29 -2.74 -5.88
N ALA A 29 10.48 -3.72 -5.47
CA ALA A 29 10.45 -5.08 -6.00
C ALA A 29 9.01 -5.50 -6.30
N LYS A 30 8.22 -4.62 -6.92
CA LYS A 30 6.76 -4.78 -7.01
C LYS A 30 6.34 -6.14 -7.57
N MET A 31 5.28 -6.66 -6.97
CA MET A 31 4.55 -7.81 -7.45
C MET A 31 3.73 -7.44 -8.70
N GLY A 32 3.70 -8.31 -9.70
CA GLY A 32 2.93 -8.10 -10.92
C GLY A 32 2.94 -9.30 -11.87
N ALA A 33 2.12 -9.21 -12.92
CA ALA A 33 2.05 -10.23 -13.97
C ALA A 33 3.38 -10.31 -14.74
N ALA A 34 3.68 -11.47 -15.34
CA ALA A 34 4.89 -11.63 -16.15
C ALA A 34 4.95 -10.72 -17.39
N SER A 35 3.81 -10.18 -17.83
CA SER A 35 3.72 -9.19 -18.91
C SER A 35 4.00 -7.75 -18.46
N ASP A 36 4.11 -7.50 -17.15
CA ASP A 36 4.46 -6.20 -16.59
C ASP A 36 5.99 -6.11 -16.52
N GLU A 37 6.60 -5.37 -17.46
CA GLU A 37 8.06 -5.26 -17.58
C GLU A 37 8.74 -4.68 -16.34
N LEU A 38 7.99 -3.99 -15.47
CA LEU A 38 8.49 -3.42 -14.22
C LEU A 38 8.26 -4.34 -13.01
N ALA A 39 7.61 -5.49 -13.17
CA ALA A 39 7.37 -6.43 -12.08
C ALA A 39 8.63 -7.25 -11.76
N VAL A 40 8.93 -7.38 -10.47
CA VAL A 40 10.10 -8.15 -9.99
C VAL A 40 9.68 -9.52 -9.47
N VAL A 41 8.50 -9.62 -8.84
CA VAL A 41 7.97 -10.89 -8.35
C VAL A 41 6.57 -11.19 -8.90
N ASP A 42 6.22 -12.47 -8.97
CA ASP A 42 4.87 -12.93 -9.29
C ASP A 42 3.94 -12.96 -8.06
N GLU A 43 2.68 -13.37 -8.26
CA GLU A 43 1.67 -13.53 -7.20
C GLU A 43 2.02 -14.62 -6.15
N GLN A 44 3.02 -15.48 -6.42
CA GLN A 44 3.59 -16.42 -5.47
C GLN A 44 4.88 -15.90 -4.81
N LEU A 45 5.18 -14.61 -5.01
CA LEU A 45 6.35 -13.88 -4.51
C LEU A 45 7.69 -14.40 -5.05
N ARG A 46 7.67 -15.17 -6.14
CA ARG A 46 8.87 -15.70 -6.79
C ARG A 46 9.46 -14.64 -7.69
N VAL A 47 10.78 -14.51 -7.67
CA VAL A 47 11.49 -13.57 -8.56
C VAL A 47 11.38 -14.06 -10.00
N HIS A 48 10.92 -13.19 -10.90
CA HIS A 48 10.81 -13.50 -12.32
C HIS A 48 12.17 -13.90 -12.90
N GLY A 49 12.19 -14.95 -13.74
CA GLY A 49 13.41 -15.46 -14.38
C GLY A 49 14.36 -16.26 -13.49
N LEU A 50 14.08 -16.39 -12.18
CA LEU A 50 14.89 -17.17 -11.24
C LEU A 50 14.09 -18.31 -10.62
N THR A 51 14.81 -19.33 -10.15
CA THR A 51 14.23 -20.45 -9.41
C THR A 51 14.75 -20.45 -7.97
N GLY A 52 13.93 -20.91 -7.03
CA GLY A 52 14.33 -21.02 -5.62
C GLY A 52 14.48 -19.70 -4.86
N LEU A 53 14.13 -18.55 -5.44
CA LEU A 53 14.24 -17.24 -4.80
C LEU A 53 12.87 -16.54 -4.69
N ARG A 54 12.61 -15.95 -3.52
CA ARG A 54 11.43 -15.11 -3.25
C ARG A 54 11.84 -13.83 -2.55
N VAL A 55 11.02 -12.79 -2.68
CA VAL A 55 11.11 -11.54 -1.90
C VAL A 55 9.89 -11.46 -0.99
N VAL A 56 10.10 -11.26 0.31
CA VAL A 56 9.02 -11.14 1.31
C VAL A 56 9.33 -9.92 2.16
N ASP A 57 8.89 -8.75 1.69
CA ASP A 57 9.18 -7.44 2.27
C ASP A 57 8.19 -6.39 1.74
N ALA A 58 8.12 -5.20 2.34
CA ALA A 58 7.28 -4.10 1.87
C ALA A 58 7.58 -3.67 0.42
N SER A 59 8.79 -3.93 -0.09
CA SER A 59 9.17 -3.70 -1.49
C SER A 59 8.26 -4.39 -2.52
N ILE A 60 7.55 -5.47 -2.16
CA ILE A 60 6.68 -6.20 -3.09
C ILE A 60 5.33 -5.52 -3.33
N PHE A 61 4.91 -4.57 -2.50
CA PHE A 61 3.62 -3.90 -2.70
C PHE A 61 3.65 -3.04 -3.97
N PRO A 62 2.75 -3.25 -4.94
CA PRO A 62 2.72 -2.45 -6.16
C PRO A 62 2.23 -1.02 -5.93
N LEU A 63 1.47 -0.79 -4.85
CA LEU A 63 1.01 0.52 -4.39
C LEU A 63 1.10 0.60 -2.86
N VAL A 64 1.31 1.81 -2.33
CA VAL A 64 1.32 2.06 -0.88
C VAL A 64 -0.07 1.72 -0.31
N PRO A 65 -0.17 0.80 0.69
CA PRO A 65 -1.40 0.58 1.43
C PRO A 65 -1.92 1.88 2.07
N SER A 66 -3.24 2.04 2.20
CA SER A 66 -3.86 3.26 2.73
C SER A 66 -3.60 3.54 4.22
N GLY A 67 -2.90 2.65 4.91
CA GLY A 67 -2.48 2.80 6.31
C GLY A 67 -1.00 2.50 6.50
N ASN A 68 -0.55 2.45 7.75
CA ASN A 68 0.84 2.16 8.08
C ASN A 68 1.27 0.81 7.50
N THR A 69 2.42 0.77 6.82
CA THR A 69 2.84 -0.40 6.04
C THR A 69 3.22 -1.61 6.89
N HIS A 70 3.49 -1.43 8.18
CA HIS A 70 3.88 -2.51 9.08
C HIS A 70 2.86 -3.66 9.10
N ALA A 71 1.59 -3.37 9.37
CA ALA A 71 0.56 -4.42 9.48
C ALA A 71 0.33 -5.16 8.14
N PRO A 72 0.20 -4.47 6.99
CA PRO A 72 0.21 -5.13 5.68
C PRO A 72 1.45 -6.00 5.42
N THR A 73 2.66 -5.53 5.75
CA THR A 73 3.90 -6.29 5.56
C THR A 73 3.89 -7.59 6.37
N VAL A 74 3.48 -7.52 7.65
CA VAL A 74 3.36 -8.71 8.51
C VAL A 74 2.33 -9.70 7.94
N ALA A 75 1.16 -9.22 7.55
CA ALA A 75 0.12 -10.05 6.95
C ALA A 75 0.61 -10.73 5.65
N MET A 76 1.36 -10.01 4.82
CA MET A 76 1.97 -10.59 3.62
C MET A 76 3.07 -11.61 3.94
N ALA A 77 3.84 -11.41 5.01
CA ALA A 77 4.83 -12.39 5.45
C ALA A 77 4.17 -13.69 5.93
N GLU A 78 3.06 -13.60 6.67
CA GLU A 78 2.26 -14.77 7.03
C GLU A 78 1.71 -15.48 5.79
N ARG A 79 1.18 -14.72 4.82
CA ARG A 79 0.72 -15.29 3.55
C ARG A 79 1.86 -15.97 2.77
N ALA A 80 3.07 -15.41 2.80
CA ALA A 80 4.24 -16.00 2.17
C ALA A 80 4.61 -17.35 2.80
N CYS A 81 4.48 -17.49 4.13
CA CYS A 81 4.67 -18.78 4.81
C CYS A 81 3.71 -19.84 4.29
N ASP A 82 2.43 -19.50 4.08
CA ASP A 82 1.46 -20.43 3.51
C ASP A 82 1.83 -20.83 2.07
N LEU A 83 2.24 -19.86 1.24
CA LEU A 83 2.69 -20.13 -0.13
C LEU A 83 3.92 -21.04 -0.17
N ILE A 84 4.86 -20.86 0.75
CA ILE A 84 6.09 -21.66 0.85
C ILE A 84 5.77 -23.08 1.35
N LEU A 85 4.85 -23.21 2.32
CA LEU A 85 4.44 -24.49 2.90
C LEU A 85 3.36 -25.22 2.07
N GLY A 86 2.86 -24.61 0.99
CA GLY A 86 1.79 -25.19 0.17
C GLY A 86 0.43 -25.24 0.87
N LYS A 87 0.17 -24.34 1.82
CA LYS A 87 -1.10 -24.27 2.55
C LYS A 87 -2.16 -23.51 1.72
N PRO A 88 -3.40 -24.02 1.66
CA PRO A 88 -4.48 -23.33 0.98
C PRO A 88 -4.87 -22.05 1.73
N LEU A 89 -5.59 -21.14 1.05
CA LEU A 89 -6.25 -20.03 1.72
C LEU A 89 -7.26 -20.57 2.75
N LEU A 90 -7.40 -19.86 3.87
CA LEU A 90 -8.49 -20.11 4.79
C LEU A 90 -9.83 -19.92 4.08
N ALA A 91 -10.83 -20.68 4.52
CA ALA A 91 -12.19 -20.44 4.08
C ALA A 91 -12.59 -18.99 4.42
N ALA A 92 -13.39 -18.37 3.55
CA ALA A 92 -13.95 -17.06 3.84
C ALA A 92 -14.73 -17.12 5.16
N ALA A 93 -14.42 -16.19 6.07
CA ALA A 93 -15.16 -16.07 7.31
C ALA A 93 -16.51 -15.38 7.04
N ASP A 94 -17.58 -15.85 7.67
CA ASP A 94 -18.89 -15.17 7.68
C ASP A 94 -18.80 -13.93 8.56
N VAL A 95 -18.22 -12.85 8.03
CA VAL A 95 -18.13 -11.55 8.70
C VAL A 95 -19.06 -10.58 8.00
N ALA A 96 -19.98 -9.98 8.75
CA ALA A 96 -20.86 -8.94 8.22
C ALA A 96 -20.02 -7.79 7.62
N PRO A 97 -20.36 -7.28 6.42
CA PRO A 97 -19.58 -6.22 5.79
C PRO A 97 -19.58 -4.96 6.67
N VAL A 98 -18.39 -4.40 6.89
CA VAL A 98 -18.26 -3.10 7.54
C VAL A 98 -18.79 -2.05 6.57
N THR A 99 -20.01 -1.56 6.79
CA THR A 99 -20.53 -0.41 6.06
C THR A 99 -19.78 0.83 6.54
N ALA A 100 -18.82 1.31 5.74
CA ALA A 100 -18.24 2.63 5.95
C ALA A 100 -19.38 3.66 5.84
N ARG A 101 -19.71 4.33 6.95
CA ARG A 101 -20.61 5.49 6.90
C ARG A 101 -19.84 6.61 6.22
N VAL A 102 -20.06 6.80 4.93
CA VAL A 102 -19.65 8.03 4.24
C VAL A 102 -20.55 9.13 4.78
N ALA A 103 -20.02 9.99 5.65
CA ALA A 103 -20.72 11.21 6.01
C ALA A 103 -20.83 12.06 4.74
N SER A 104 -22.05 12.22 4.21
CA SER A 104 -22.35 13.16 3.15
C SER A 104 -22.11 14.57 3.69
N ALA A 105 -20.95 15.15 3.38
CA ALA A 105 -20.72 16.57 3.56
C ALA A 105 -21.50 17.31 2.46
N GLU A 106 -22.73 17.72 2.76
CA GLU A 106 -23.45 18.69 1.97
C GLU A 106 -22.63 19.99 1.94
N HIS A 107 -21.94 20.25 0.83
CA HIS A 107 -21.30 21.53 0.59
C HIS A 107 -22.40 22.53 0.26
N GLY A 108 -22.89 23.20 1.30
CA GLY A 108 -23.71 24.39 1.16
C GLY A 108 -22.90 25.48 0.45
N ALA A 109 -23.34 25.84 -0.76
CA ALA A 109 -22.96 27.07 -1.41
C ALA A 109 -23.31 28.25 -0.49
N VAL A 110 -22.32 29.10 -0.21
CA VAL A 110 -22.57 30.44 0.33
C VAL A 110 -21.80 31.42 -0.57
N LEU A 111 -22.59 32.35 -1.12
CA LEU A 111 -22.20 33.52 -1.89
C LEU A 111 -21.24 34.43 -1.12
#